data_AF-A0A947ICF6-F1
#
_entry.id   AF-A0A947ICF6-F1
#
_cell.length_a   1.000
_cell.length_b   1.000
_cell.length_c   1.000
_cell.angle_alpha   90.00
_cell.angle_beta   90.00
_cell.angle_gamma   90.00
#
_symmetry.space_group_name_H-M   'P 1'
#
loop_
_entity.id
_entity.type
_entity.pdbx_description
1 polymer ?
#
loop_
_entity_poly.entity_id
_entity_poly.type
_entity_poly.pdbx_seq_one_letter_code
_entity_poly.pdbx_strand_id
1 'polypeptide(L)'
;MAAMVEVWTKRKRLLVVDNLHRLLNDKTEPADEDARLLLERISQTECQLLTLGWPGTDALGTSRERVLRWELEGIADDPGVQKLRAEGVEGEPKTIPLEQVVDKLDGNPKMLEILAVLIRENGGQASVLDERPDWIEDSMKPLYAMWEAIGPELQELLTAICIFRRGRTAERLERFLDRKKVQLGLEALHRWGLAKQVDGNQDWTPDHDLARKMVTKHVSEETLKELHGRAATFWGKEGTKVLGNRMPTRIEKVQPLIEMAFHLAEAGEGNTLVSLLNSSVGDEALAQVLDRLGAWGDRVELWERAVAVVSDPKNEAILRHHLAMAYGQLGDWDRALKEYEASLKIEEKFGDQQGIAASRHQIGIVYQLKGDWDRALKEYEASLRIKEKLGDQQGIAQSRHQIGMV
;
A
#
# COMPACT_ATOMS: atom_id res chain seq x y z
N MET A 1 -4.09 4.97 -5.35
CA MET A 1 -5.52 5.29 -5.21
C MET A 1 -6.21 4.94 -6.50
N ALA A 2 -7.29 4.17 -6.42
CA ALA A 2 -8.29 4.17 -7.49
C ALA A 2 -8.89 5.58 -7.56
N ALA A 3 -9.05 6.13 -8.75
CA ALA A 3 -9.73 7.41 -8.94
C ALA A 3 -11.22 7.12 -9.13
N MET A 4 -12.07 7.80 -8.36
CA MET A 4 -13.51 7.69 -8.47
C MET A 4 -14.08 8.99 -9.04
N VAL A 5 -14.71 8.91 -10.21
CA VAL A 5 -15.30 10.07 -10.89
C VAL A 5 -16.79 9.85 -11.07
N GLU A 6 -17.60 10.79 -10.57
CA GLU A 6 -19.05 10.80 -10.75
C GLU A 6 -19.40 11.67 -11.97
N VAL A 7 -20.02 11.06 -12.99
CA VAL A 7 -20.49 11.77 -14.18
C VAL A 7 -22.01 11.91 -14.12
N TRP A 8 -22.48 13.15 -14.21
CA TRP A 8 -23.89 13.51 -14.14
C TRP A 8 -24.55 13.41 -15.51
N THR A 9 -25.59 12.60 -15.63
CA THR A 9 -26.55 12.73 -16.75
C THR A 9 -27.92 13.09 -16.18
N LYS A 10 -28.76 13.78 -16.98
CA LYS A 10 -30.04 14.36 -16.54
C LYS A 10 -31.04 13.38 -15.88
N ARG A 11 -30.80 12.06 -15.92
CA ARG A 11 -31.68 11.02 -15.31
C ARG A 11 -30.95 9.80 -14.71
N LYS A 12 -29.61 9.67 -14.80
CA LYS A 12 -28.83 8.53 -14.26
C LYS A 12 -27.42 8.95 -13.84
N ARG A 13 -26.86 8.30 -12.83
CA ARG A 13 -25.49 8.52 -12.34
C ARG A 13 -24.56 7.43 -12.87
N LEU A 14 -23.39 7.82 -13.38
CA LEU A 14 -22.31 6.90 -13.76
C LEU A 14 -21.13 7.11 -12.80
N LEU A 15 -20.73 6.05 -12.12
CA LEU A 15 -19.55 6.02 -11.28
C LEU A 15 -18.43 5.29 -12.03
N VAL A 16 -17.33 5.99 -12.28
CA VAL A 16 -16.13 5.40 -12.88
C VAL A 16 -15.13 5.12 -11.77
N VAL A 17 -14.75 3.86 -11.60
CA VAL A 17 -13.73 3.42 -10.65
C VAL A 17 -12.53 2.93 -11.45
N ASP A 18 -11.51 3.78 -11.53
CA ASP A 18 -10.28 3.46 -12.22
C ASP A 18 -9.36 2.60 -11.35
N ASN A 19 -8.73 1.58 -11.94
CA ASN A 19 -7.84 0.63 -11.26
C ASN A 19 -8.50 -0.09 -10.07
N LEU A 20 -9.73 -0.58 -10.25
CA LEU A 20 -10.52 -1.24 -9.22
C LEU A 20 -9.77 -2.39 -8.51
N HIS A 21 -8.96 -3.16 -9.25
CA HIS A 21 -8.15 -4.25 -8.68
C HIS A 21 -7.27 -3.81 -7.50
N ARG A 22 -6.91 -2.52 -7.41
CA ARG A 22 -6.13 -1.96 -6.29
C ARG A 22 -6.95 -1.74 -5.03
N LEU A 23 -8.27 -1.64 -5.16
CA LEU A 23 -9.20 -1.64 -4.03
C LEU A 23 -9.58 -3.06 -3.60
N LEU A 24 -9.29 -4.05 -4.44
CA LEU A 24 -9.70 -5.46 -4.29
C LEU A 24 -8.49 -6.39 -4.21
N ASN A 25 -7.38 -5.92 -3.65
CA ASN A 25 -6.08 -6.57 -3.81
C ASN A 25 -6.06 -7.96 -3.14
N ASP A 26 -6.11 -8.99 -3.97
CA ASP A 26 -6.55 -10.36 -3.69
C ASP A 26 -5.75 -11.15 -2.62
N LYS A 27 -4.79 -10.55 -1.91
CA LYS A 27 -3.95 -11.29 -0.94
C LYS A 27 -3.52 -10.63 0.38
N THR A 28 -3.63 -9.33 0.66
CA THR A 28 -2.96 -8.81 1.88
C THR A 28 -3.48 -7.53 2.56
N GLU A 29 -4.62 -6.91 2.21
CA GLU A 29 -5.03 -5.65 2.88
C GLU A 29 -6.51 -5.60 3.34
N PRO A 30 -6.84 -4.91 4.47
CA PRO A 30 -8.21 -4.66 4.95
C PRO A 30 -9.08 -3.83 4.00
N ALA A 31 -8.49 -3.18 2.99
CA ALA A 31 -9.19 -2.36 2.02
C ALA A 31 -10.26 -3.14 1.22
N ASP A 32 -10.14 -4.47 1.16
CA ASP A 32 -11.02 -5.35 0.38
C ASP A 32 -12.45 -5.39 0.90
N GLU A 33 -12.67 -5.43 2.23
CA GLU A 33 -14.02 -5.59 2.77
C GLU A 33 -14.78 -4.27 2.73
N ASP A 34 -14.15 -3.16 3.12
CA ASP A 34 -14.75 -1.82 3.02
C ASP A 34 -14.97 -1.40 1.56
N ALA A 35 -14.06 -1.70 0.64
CA ALA A 35 -14.26 -1.46 -0.78
C ALA A 35 -15.36 -2.34 -1.36
N ARG A 36 -15.42 -3.63 -1.00
CA ARG A 36 -16.53 -4.52 -1.40
C ARG A 36 -17.85 -4.02 -0.85
N LEU A 37 -17.92 -3.60 0.41
CA LEU A 37 -19.14 -3.08 1.05
C LEU A 37 -19.57 -1.74 0.44
N LEU A 38 -18.61 -0.86 0.11
CA LEU A 38 -18.86 0.37 -0.64
C LEU A 38 -19.43 0.05 -2.03
N LEU A 39 -18.81 -0.88 -2.76
CA LEU A 39 -19.25 -1.30 -4.09
C LEU A 39 -20.61 -2.02 -4.04
N GLU A 40 -20.88 -2.81 -2.99
CA GLU A 40 -22.17 -3.44 -2.74
C GLU A 40 -23.24 -2.36 -2.47
N ARG A 41 -22.95 -1.37 -1.62
CA ARG A 41 -23.84 -0.23 -1.40
C ARG A 41 -24.09 0.57 -2.68
N ILE A 42 -23.06 0.81 -3.48
CA ILE A 42 -23.22 1.45 -4.81
C ILE A 42 -24.10 0.58 -5.71
N SER A 43 -23.94 -0.75 -5.68
CA SER A 43 -24.74 -1.69 -6.48
C SER A 43 -26.23 -1.69 -6.11
N GLN A 44 -26.58 -1.24 -4.90
CA GLN A 44 -27.96 -1.06 -4.43
C GLN A 44 -28.58 0.28 -4.86
N THR A 45 -27.84 1.16 -5.54
CA THR A 45 -28.32 2.45 -6.06
C THR A 45 -28.64 2.40 -7.55
N GLU A 46 -29.34 3.41 -8.09
CA GLU A 46 -29.56 3.57 -9.54
C GLU A 46 -28.29 3.91 -10.34
N CYS A 47 -27.11 3.91 -9.70
CA CYS A 47 -25.84 4.17 -10.36
C CYS A 47 -25.45 3.02 -11.32
N GLN A 48 -24.91 3.41 -12.47
CA GLN A 48 -24.11 2.53 -13.32
C GLN A 48 -22.67 2.59 -12.85
N LEU A 49 -22.02 1.44 -12.73
CA LEU A 49 -20.62 1.32 -12.32
C LEU A 49 -19.80 0.91 -13.54
N LEU A 50 -18.78 1.69 -13.87
CA LEU A 50 -17.75 1.34 -14.84
C LEU A 50 -16.43 1.13 -14.09
N THR A 51 -15.83 -0.04 -14.26
CA THR A 51 -14.59 -0.40 -13.59
C THR A 51 -13.51 -0.67 -14.62
N LEU A 52 -12.34 -0.05 -14.46
CA LEU A 52 -11.14 -0.43 -15.20
C LEU A 52 -10.30 -1.34 -14.29
N GLY A 53 -10.10 -2.60 -14.69
CA GLY A 53 -9.51 -3.62 -13.83
C GLY A 53 -8.87 -4.76 -14.62
N TRP A 54 -8.03 -5.54 -13.94
CA TRP A 54 -7.45 -6.75 -14.51
C TRP A 54 -8.49 -7.88 -14.56
N PRO A 55 -8.32 -8.88 -15.46
CA PRO A 55 -9.12 -10.10 -15.43
C PRO A 55 -9.08 -10.74 -14.04
N GLY A 56 -10.24 -11.05 -13.45
CA GLY A 56 -10.34 -11.64 -12.11
C GLY A 56 -11.03 -10.76 -11.06
N THR A 57 -11.32 -9.48 -11.35
CA THR A 57 -12.21 -8.64 -10.50
C THR A 57 -13.69 -9.07 -10.50
N ASP A 58 -13.99 -10.21 -11.13
CA ASP A 58 -15.31 -10.84 -11.21
C ASP A 58 -15.87 -11.24 -9.82
N ALA A 59 -15.04 -11.18 -8.78
CA ALA A 59 -15.40 -11.41 -7.39
C ALA A 59 -16.33 -10.33 -6.79
N LEU A 60 -16.65 -9.25 -7.51
CA LEU A 60 -17.81 -8.42 -7.17
C LEU A 60 -19.07 -9.21 -7.49
N GLY A 61 -19.44 -10.09 -6.56
CA GLY A 61 -20.68 -10.84 -6.53
C GLY A 61 -21.86 -9.89 -6.54
N THR A 62 -22.21 -9.40 -7.73
CA THR A 62 -23.38 -8.56 -7.92
C THR A 62 -24.48 -9.45 -8.42
N SER A 63 -25.54 -9.56 -7.63
CA SER A 63 -26.82 -10.18 -7.96
C SER A 63 -27.58 -9.45 -9.11
N ARG A 64 -26.86 -8.72 -9.99
CA ARG A 64 -27.43 -7.96 -11.11
C ARG A 64 -27.43 -8.78 -12.39
N GLU A 65 -28.53 -8.68 -13.14
CA GLU A 65 -28.82 -9.45 -14.35
C GLU A 65 -28.00 -9.06 -15.61
N ARG A 66 -27.09 -8.06 -15.58
CA ARG A 66 -26.33 -7.66 -16.78
C ARG A 66 -24.98 -6.99 -16.50
N VAL A 67 -23.91 -7.76 -16.64
CA VAL A 67 -22.52 -7.28 -16.69
C VAL A 67 -22.12 -7.14 -18.17
N LEU A 68 -21.64 -5.96 -18.57
CA LEU A 68 -21.04 -5.75 -19.90
C LEU A 68 -19.52 -5.75 -19.77
N ARG A 69 -18.85 -6.57 -20.57
CA ARG A 69 -17.39 -6.71 -20.57
C ARG A 69 -16.85 -6.21 -21.91
N TRP A 70 -15.83 -5.37 -21.83
CA TRP A 70 -15.00 -4.98 -22.96
C TRP A 70 -13.56 -5.24 -22.57
N GLU A 71 -12.91 -6.14 -23.32
CA GLU A 71 -11.47 -6.34 -23.20
C GLU A 71 -10.77 -5.21 -23.96
N LEU A 72 -9.85 -4.53 -23.28
CA LEU A 72 -9.04 -3.50 -23.91
C LEU A 72 -7.87 -4.20 -24.60
N GLU A 73 -7.88 -4.16 -25.93
CA GLU A 73 -6.77 -4.59 -26.76
C GLU A 73 -5.76 -3.43 -26.95
N GLY A 74 -4.54 -3.78 -27.35
CA GLY A 74 -3.55 -2.82 -27.80
C GLY A 74 -4.06 -1.98 -28.97
N ILE A 75 -3.46 -0.81 -29.17
CA ILE A 75 -3.68 -0.02 -30.39
C ILE A 75 -3.19 -0.85 -31.58
N ALA A 76 -4.03 -0.98 -32.60
CA ALA A 76 -3.66 -1.64 -33.85
C ALA A 76 -2.47 -0.95 -34.54
N ASP A 77 -1.82 -1.67 -35.46
CA ASP A 77 -0.58 -1.26 -36.12
C ASP A 77 -0.67 0.15 -36.74
N ASP A 78 -1.60 0.38 -37.67
CA ASP A 78 -1.73 1.67 -38.38
C ASP A 78 -1.94 2.86 -37.41
N PRO A 79 -2.91 2.85 -36.47
CA PRO A 79 -3.02 3.91 -35.47
C PRO A 79 -1.83 3.99 -34.50
N GLY A 80 -1.15 2.87 -34.22
CA GLY A 80 0.05 2.84 -33.39
C GLY A 80 1.24 3.54 -34.06
N VAL A 81 1.44 3.30 -35.35
CA VAL A 81 2.44 4.02 -36.15
C VAL A 81 2.08 5.51 -36.20
N GLN A 82 0.81 5.86 -36.45
CA GLN A 82 0.37 7.26 -36.40
C GLN A 82 0.64 7.91 -35.05
N LYS A 83 0.49 7.18 -33.94
CA LYS A 83 0.86 7.68 -32.61
C LYS A 83 2.36 7.95 -32.52
N LEU A 84 3.23 7.03 -32.96
CA LEU A 84 4.67 7.27 -32.98
C LEU A 84 5.03 8.50 -33.81
N ARG A 85 4.40 8.67 -34.98
CA ARG A 85 4.57 9.86 -35.84
C ARG A 85 4.10 11.14 -35.15
N ALA A 86 2.95 11.11 -34.49
CA ALA A 86 2.41 12.25 -33.75
C ALA A 86 3.31 12.65 -32.57
N GLU A 87 4.02 11.67 -32.00
CA GLU A 87 5.07 11.86 -31.01
C GLU A 87 6.42 12.24 -31.63
N GLY A 88 6.49 12.62 -32.91
CA GLY A 88 7.71 13.14 -33.52
C GLY A 88 8.75 12.11 -33.96
N VAL A 89 8.35 10.83 -34.14
CA VAL A 89 9.22 9.81 -34.75
C VAL A 89 9.18 9.94 -36.26
N GLU A 90 10.34 10.18 -36.87
CA GLU A 90 10.51 10.35 -38.32
C GLU A 90 11.21 9.16 -38.98
N GLY A 91 11.03 8.97 -40.29
CA GLY A 91 11.70 7.91 -41.06
C GLY A 91 11.26 6.48 -40.72
N GLU A 92 11.88 5.47 -41.35
CA GLU A 92 11.61 4.05 -41.10
C GLU A 92 12.92 3.32 -40.76
N PRO A 93 12.91 2.33 -39.84
CA PRO A 93 14.04 1.42 -39.67
C PRO A 93 14.21 0.53 -40.90
N LYS A 94 15.43 0.10 -41.17
CA LYS A 94 15.73 -0.80 -42.29
C LYS A 94 15.43 -2.26 -41.96
N THR A 95 15.54 -2.63 -40.69
CA THR A 95 15.48 -4.02 -40.24
C THR A 95 14.07 -4.47 -39.87
N ILE A 96 13.24 -3.55 -39.36
CA ILE A 96 11.88 -3.85 -38.89
C ILE A 96 10.95 -2.66 -39.18
N PRO A 97 9.84 -2.86 -39.92
CA PRO A 97 8.85 -1.81 -40.14
C PRO A 97 8.19 -1.36 -38.82
N LEU A 98 7.81 -0.10 -38.72
CA LEU A 98 7.17 0.42 -37.50
C LEU A 98 5.88 -0.33 -37.12
N GLU A 99 5.14 -0.91 -38.07
CA GLU A 99 3.96 -1.74 -37.78
C GLU A 99 4.33 -2.96 -36.94
N GLN A 100 5.44 -3.63 -37.28
CA GLN A 100 5.93 -4.77 -36.49
C GLN A 100 6.52 -4.33 -35.14
N VAL A 101 7.01 -3.09 -35.04
CA VAL A 101 7.41 -2.51 -33.76
C VAL A 101 6.19 -2.32 -32.86
N VAL A 102 5.06 -1.84 -33.40
CA VAL A 102 3.80 -1.68 -32.66
C VAL A 102 3.30 -3.03 -32.15
N ASP A 103 3.29 -4.05 -33.01
CA ASP A 103 2.91 -5.42 -32.66
C ASP A 103 3.79 -5.99 -31.54
N LYS A 104 5.12 -5.83 -31.64
CA LYS A 104 6.08 -6.26 -30.59
C LYS A 104 5.86 -5.59 -29.22
N LEU A 105 5.24 -4.41 -29.21
CA LEU A 105 4.89 -3.68 -28.00
C LEU A 105 3.45 -3.95 -27.56
N ASP A 106 2.80 -4.98 -28.11
CA ASP A 106 1.41 -5.36 -27.87
C ASP A 106 0.44 -4.19 -28.11
N GLY A 107 0.78 -3.26 -29.01
CA GLY A 107 0.01 -2.03 -29.22
C GLY A 107 -0.09 -1.13 -27.98
N ASN A 108 0.76 -1.30 -26.97
CA ASN A 108 0.63 -0.60 -25.70
C ASN A 108 0.88 0.91 -25.87
N PRO A 109 -0.14 1.78 -25.69
CA PRO A 109 -0.01 3.21 -25.93
C PRO A 109 1.13 3.87 -25.15
N LYS A 110 1.37 3.40 -23.91
CA LYS A 110 2.37 3.99 -23.03
C LYS A 110 3.78 3.53 -23.40
N MET A 111 3.95 2.29 -23.82
CA MET A 111 5.26 1.81 -24.30
C MET A 111 5.64 2.46 -25.63
N LEU A 112 4.67 2.70 -26.50
CA LEU A 112 4.87 3.49 -27.72
C LEU A 112 5.30 4.93 -27.42
N GLU A 113 4.66 5.58 -26.44
CA GLU A 113 5.06 6.93 -25.99
C GLU A 113 6.49 6.94 -25.44
N ILE A 114 6.84 5.97 -24.60
CA ILE A 114 8.19 5.80 -24.04
C ILE A 114 9.22 5.56 -25.16
N LEU A 115 8.91 4.69 -26.12
CA LEU A 115 9.79 4.44 -27.27
C LEU A 115 9.98 5.69 -28.11
N ALA A 116 8.91 6.45 -28.36
CA ALA A 116 9.01 7.71 -29.09
C ALA A 116 9.91 8.72 -28.36
N VAL A 117 9.80 8.84 -27.03
CA VAL A 117 10.72 9.65 -26.23
C VAL A 117 12.18 9.20 -26.44
N LEU A 118 12.45 7.90 -26.32
CA LEU A 118 13.79 7.34 -26.52
C LEU A 118 14.35 7.67 -27.91
N ILE A 119 13.55 7.54 -28.96
CA ILE A 119 13.95 7.87 -30.33
C ILE A 119 14.23 9.37 -30.46
N ARG A 120 13.38 10.24 -29.90
CA ARG A 120 13.58 11.70 -29.93
C ARG A 120 14.87 12.13 -29.25
N GLU A 121 15.16 11.58 -28.09
CA GLU A 121 16.41 11.85 -27.36
C GLU A 121 17.65 11.34 -28.13
N ASN A 122 17.46 10.49 -29.14
CA ASN A 122 18.48 9.99 -30.06
C ASN A 122 18.33 10.54 -31.48
N GLY A 123 17.78 11.74 -31.64
CA GLY A 123 17.73 12.47 -32.92
C GLY A 123 16.43 12.29 -33.73
N GLY A 124 15.42 11.62 -33.18
CA GLY A 124 14.07 11.56 -33.75
C GLY A 124 13.87 10.61 -34.93
N GLN A 125 14.94 10.03 -35.47
CA GLN A 125 14.86 9.09 -36.60
C GLN A 125 14.65 7.65 -36.12
N ALA A 126 13.63 6.98 -36.66
CA ALA A 126 13.30 5.59 -36.35
C ALA A 126 14.44 4.60 -36.68
N SER A 127 15.37 4.99 -37.57
CA SER A 127 16.56 4.17 -37.89
C SER A 127 17.43 3.83 -36.68
N VAL A 128 17.31 4.56 -35.55
CA VAL A 128 17.98 4.18 -34.30
C VAL A 128 17.61 2.77 -33.83
N LEU A 129 16.42 2.28 -34.18
CA LEU A 129 15.98 0.92 -33.85
C LEU A 129 16.80 -0.17 -34.55
N ASP A 130 17.47 0.16 -35.66
CA ASP A 130 18.42 -0.76 -36.31
C ASP A 130 19.69 -0.96 -35.45
N GLU A 131 20.08 0.07 -34.70
CA GLU A 131 21.23 0.05 -33.79
C GLU A 131 20.85 -0.41 -32.37
N ARG A 132 19.58 -0.26 -32.00
CA ARG A 132 18.99 -0.60 -30.70
C ARG A 132 17.80 -1.56 -30.82
N PRO A 133 17.99 -2.76 -31.40
CA PRO A 133 16.90 -3.74 -31.49
C PRO A 133 16.48 -4.27 -30.11
N ASP A 134 17.35 -4.13 -29.10
CA ASP A 134 17.07 -4.49 -27.71
C ASP A 134 15.93 -3.67 -27.08
N TRP A 135 15.65 -2.47 -27.59
CA TRP A 135 14.56 -1.62 -27.09
C TRP A 135 13.17 -2.17 -27.40
N ILE A 136 13.06 -3.09 -28.35
CA ILE A 136 11.80 -3.64 -28.87
C ILE A 136 11.81 -5.17 -28.83
N GLU A 137 12.68 -5.76 -28.01
CA GLU A 137 12.80 -7.21 -27.88
C GLU A 137 11.56 -7.82 -27.21
N ASP A 138 10.98 -7.09 -26.26
CA ASP A 138 9.70 -7.39 -25.60
C ASP A 138 8.92 -6.10 -25.30
N SER A 139 7.65 -6.23 -24.91
CA SER A 139 6.75 -5.08 -24.73
C SER A 139 7.14 -4.13 -23.58
N MET A 140 8.00 -4.55 -22.65
CA MET A 140 8.46 -3.72 -21.53
C MET A 140 9.87 -3.16 -21.75
N LYS A 141 10.63 -3.63 -22.75
CA LYS A 141 11.99 -3.14 -23.05
C LYS A 141 12.10 -1.63 -23.22
N PRO A 142 11.16 -0.90 -23.85
CA PRO A 142 11.28 0.55 -23.94
C PRO A 142 11.36 1.20 -22.56
N LEU A 143 10.59 0.70 -21.58
CA LEU A 143 10.62 1.23 -20.21
C LEU A 143 11.97 1.02 -19.54
N TYR A 144 12.62 -0.11 -19.78
CA TYR A 144 13.93 -0.42 -19.19
C TYR A 144 15.08 0.25 -19.92
N ALA A 145 14.99 0.43 -21.24
CA ALA A 145 15.92 1.26 -21.99
C ALA A 145 15.86 2.73 -21.53
N MET A 146 14.67 3.23 -21.18
CA MET A 146 14.50 4.57 -20.61
C MET A 146 15.24 4.73 -19.29
N TRP A 147 15.28 3.70 -18.44
CA TRP A 147 16.05 3.74 -17.19
C TRP A 147 17.53 4.04 -17.42
N GLU A 148 18.15 3.42 -18.43
CA GLU A 148 19.56 3.66 -18.77
C GLU A 148 19.78 5.07 -19.36
N ALA A 149 18.77 5.64 -20.02
CA ALA A 149 18.87 6.92 -20.71
C ALA A 149 18.68 8.16 -19.80
N ILE A 150 17.85 8.07 -18.75
CA ILE A 150 17.50 9.20 -17.88
C ILE A 150 18.65 9.69 -16.97
N GLY A 151 19.74 8.92 -16.86
CA GLY A 151 20.92 9.26 -16.07
C GLY A 151 20.74 9.14 -14.55
N PRO A 152 21.85 9.20 -13.78
CA PRO A 152 21.87 8.81 -12.37
C PRO A 152 21.03 9.71 -11.46
N GLU A 153 20.93 11.01 -11.76
CA GLU A 153 20.14 11.95 -10.94
C GLU A 153 18.64 11.63 -10.97
N LEU A 154 18.12 11.29 -12.14
CA LEU A 154 16.70 10.91 -12.30
C LEU A 154 16.44 9.48 -11.83
N GLN A 155 17.42 8.57 -11.97
CA GLN A 155 17.35 7.24 -11.37
C GLN A 155 17.24 7.32 -9.84
N GLU A 156 18.04 8.17 -9.18
CA GLU A 156 17.96 8.40 -7.73
C GLU A 156 16.58 8.96 -7.35
N LEU A 157 16.09 9.96 -8.10
CA LEU A 157 14.77 10.55 -7.85
C LEU A 157 13.63 9.53 -8.04
N LEU A 158 13.64 8.72 -9.11
CA LEU A 158 12.65 7.66 -9.32
C LEU A 158 12.70 6.60 -8.21
N THR A 159 13.90 6.24 -7.77
CA THR A 159 14.09 5.31 -6.65
C THR A 159 13.50 5.88 -5.37
N ALA A 160 13.74 7.17 -5.09
CA ALA A 160 13.12 7.85 -3.98
C ALA A 160 11.59 7.96 -4.11
N ILE A 161 11.06 8.27 -5.30
CA ILE A 161 9.61 8.31 -5.55
C ILE A 161 8.96 6.95 -5.20
N CYS A 162 9.61 5.84 -5.56
CA CYS A 162 9.06 4.49 -5.38
C CYS A 162 8.85 4.09 -3.92
N ILE A 163 9.69 4.58 -3.01
CA ILE A 163 9.62 4.20 -1.59
C ILE A 163 8.52 4.97 -0.83
N PHE A 164 7.92 6.00 -1.43
CA PHE A 164 6.84 6.77 -0.80
C PHE A 164 5.45 6.26 -1.19
N ARG A 165 4.52 6.29 -0.23
CA ARG A 165 3.10 5.99 -0.48
C ARG A 165 2.48 6.98 -1.47
N ARG A 166 1.59 6.48 -2.34
CA ARG A 166 0.92 7.27 -3.40
C ARG A 166 0.03 8.37 -2.84
N GLY A 167 -0.09 9.48 -3.56
CA GLY A 167 -1.03 10.57 -3.25
C GLY A 167 -0.55 11.60 -2.23
N ARG A 168 0.63 11.41 -1.64
CA ARG A 168 1.26 12.35 -0.70
C ARG A 168 2.73 12.62 -1.03
N THR A 169 3.12 12.38 -2.29
CA THR A 169 4.51 12.13 -2.66
C THR A 169 5.33 13.41 -2.84
N ALA A 170 4.80 14.45 -3.50
CA ALA A 170 5.59 15.65 -3.82
C ALA A 170 6.05 16.42 -2.57
N GLU A 171 5.14 16.81 -1.67
CA GLU A 171 5.49 17.53 -0.44
C GLU A 171 6.45 16.71 0.46
N ARG A 172 6.25 15.39 0.54
CA ARG A 172 7.09 14.49 1.34
C ARG A 172 8.47 14.29 0.73
N LEU A 173 8.56 14.18 -0.59
CA LEU A 173 9.81 14.12 -1.34
C LEU A 173 10.61 15.42 -1.15
N GLU A 174 9.97 16.58 -1.23
CA GLU A 174 10.63 17.88 -1.03
C GLU A 174 11.15 18.09 0.40
N ARG A 175 10.59 17.37 1.37
CA ARG A 175 11.10 17.37 2.75
C ARG A 175 12.24 16.38 2.93
N PHE A 176 12.15 15.21 2.29
CA PHE A 176 13.13 14.14 2.39
C PHE A 176 14.40 14.39 1.55
N LEU A 177 14.23 15.00 0.38
CA LEU A 177 15.26 15.38 -0.57
C LEU A 177 15.37 16.90 -0.67
N ASP A 178 16.40 17.39 -1.37
CA ASP A 178 16.50 18.82 -1.68
C ASP A 178 15.35 19.27 -2.60
N ARG A 179 14.53 20.21 -2.12
CA ARG A 179 13.35 20.72 -2.83
C ARG A 179 13.66 21.18 -4.26
N LYS A 180 14.78 21.88 -4.48
CA LYS A 180 15.13 22.41 -5.80
C LYS A 180 15.50 21.27 -6.75
N LYS A 181 16.24 20.27 -6.27
CA LYS A 181 16.54 19.05 -7.05
C LYS A 181 15.27 18.28 -7.40
N VAL A 182 14.33 18.14 -6.46
CA VAL A 182 13.05 17.45 -6.69
C VAL A 182 12.25 18.14 -7.80
N GLN A 183 12.10 19.47 -7.72
CA GLN A 183 11.34 20.22 -8.73
C GLN A 183 11.96 20.13 -10.13
N LEU A 184 13.27 20.36 -10.26
CA LEU A 184 13.98 20.21 -11.54
C LEU A 184 13.91 18.77 -12.07
N GLY A 185 14.00 17.79 -11.19
CA GLY A 185 13.90 16.39 -11.55
C GLY A 185 12.49 16.00 -12.00
N LEU A 186 11.43 16.52 -11.35
CA LEU A 186 10.05 16.27 -11.75
C LEU A 186 9.71 16.90 -13.11
N GLU A 187 10.22 18.11 -13.38
CA GLU A 187 10.17 18.73 -14.71
C GLU A 187 10.87 17.87 -15.77
N ALA A 188 12.05 17.33 -15.43
CA ALA A 188 12.76 16.43 -16.33
C ALA A 188 11.98 15.13 -16.56
N LEU A 189 11.47 14.49 -15.50
CA LEU A 189 10.63 13.30 -15.59
C LEU A 189 9.36 13.55 -16.43
N HIS A 190 8.78 14.75 -16.38
CA HIS A 190 7.68 15.10 -17.25
C HIS A 190 8.05 15.06 -18.74
N ARG A 191 9.23 15.57 -19.12
CA ARG A 191 9.73 15.45 -20.51
C ARG A 191 9.94 14.00 -20.94
N TRP A 192 10.28 13.13 -19.99
CA TRP A 192 10.37 11.68 -20.19
C TRP A 192 9.01 10.96 -20.14
N GLY A 193 7.89 11.67 -19.97
CA GLY A 193 6.55 11.09 -19.86
C GLY A 193 6.29 10.35 -18.54
N LEU A 194 7.15 10.54 -17.53
CA LEU A 194 7.10 9.88 -16.22
C LEU A 194 6.50 10.77 -15.12
N ALA A 195 6.05 11.96 -15.45
CA ALA A 195 5.29 12.83 -14.54
C ALA A 195 4.24 13.65 -15.31
N LYS A 196 3.14 13.98 -14.65
CA LYS A 196 2.07 14.83 -15.18
C LYS A 196 1.98 16.12 -14.37
N GLN A 197 1.77 17.24 -15.04
CA GLN A 197 1.46 18.49 -14.37
C GLN A 197 0.02 18.46 -13.84
N VAL A 198 -0.20 19.01 -12.65
CA VAL A 198 -1.53 19.19 -12.07
C VAL A 198 -2.10 20.51 -12.59
N ASP A 199 -3.33 20.48 -13.14
CA ASP A 199 -3.98 21.66 -13.70
C ASP A 199 -4.06 22.81 -12.68
N GLY A 200 -3.53 23.97 -13.07
CA GLY A 200 -3.63 25.22 -12.29
C GLY A 200 -2.50 25.49 -11.29
N ASN A 201 -1.45 24.66 -11.21
CA ASN A 201 -0.27 24.95 -10.36
C ASN A 201 1.07 24.43 -10.95
N GLN A 202 2.20 24.76 -10.31
CA GLN A 202 3.54 24.19 -10.61
C GLN A 202 3.75 22.79 -9.99
N ASP A 203 2.68 22.07 -9.65
CA ASP A 203 2.78 20.77 -8.99
C ASP A 203 2.85 19.62 -10.02
N TRP A 204 3.72 18.66 -9.74
CA TRP A 204 3.95 17.48 -10.57
C TRP A 204 3.50 16.22 -9.85
N THR A 205 2.82 15.33 -10.59
CA THR A 205 2.45 13.99 -10.13
C THR A 205 3.29 12.96 -10.87
N PRO A 206 4.29 12.32 -10.23
CA PRO A 206 5.08 11.28 -10.86
C PRO A 206 4.27 10.01 -11.09
N ASP A 207 4.57 9.28 -12.16
CA ASP A 207 3.99 7.99 -12.47
C ASP A 207 4.64 6.90 -11.61
N HIS A 208 4.04 6.68 -10.44
CA HIS A 208 4.48 5.69 -9.47
C HIS A 208 4.48 4.25 -9.98
N ASP A 209 3.61 3.91 -10.95
CA ASP A 209 3.55 2.54 -11.47
C ASP A 209 4.75 2.24 -12.36
N LEU A 210 5.05 3.16 -13.27
CA LEU A 210 6.22 3.05 -14.14
C LEU A 210 7.52 3.16 -13.35
N ALA A 211 7.60 4.10 -12.41
CA ALA A 211 8.72 4.23 -11.49
C ALA A 211 8.99 2.90 -10.79
N ARG A 212 7.94 2.29 -10.19
CA ARG A 212 8.08 1.02 -9.48
C ARG A 212 8.56 -0.09 -10.41
N LYS A 213 7.97 -0.24 -11.60
CA LYS A 213 8.39 -1.26 -12.58
C LYS A 213 9.86 -1.11 -12.98
N MET A 214 10.34 0.11 -13.18
CA MET A 214 11.74 0.39 -13.50
C MET A 214 12.65 0.05 -12.31
N VAL A 215 12.32 0.56 -11.13
CA VAL A 215 13.13 0.40 -9.92
C VAL A 215 13.21 -1.06 -9.51
N THR A 216 12.11 -1.82 -9.52
CA THR A 216 12.14 -3.25 -9.18
C THR A 216 12.98 -4.10 -10.13
N LYS A 217 13.20 -3.61 -11.37
CA LYS A 217 14.01 -4.31 -12.37
C LYS A 217 15.50 -4.03 -12.21
N HIS A 218 15.88 -2.83 -11.77
CA HIS A 218 17.27 -2.33 -11.81
C HIS A 218 17.89 -2.09 -10.44
N VAL A 219 17.08 -1.93 -9.39
CA VAL A 219 17.55 -1.63 -8.04
C VAL A 219 17.38 -2.87 -7.17
N SER A 220 18.43 -3.24 -6.44
CA SER A 220 18.40 -4.40 -5.55
C SER A 220 17.48 -4.17 -4.35
N GLU A 221 16.93 -5.25 -3.81
CA GLU A 221 16.11 -5.20 -2.59
C GLU A 221 16.89 -4.61 -1.40
N GLU A 222 18.19 -4.88 -1.31
CA GLU A 222 19.06 -4.36 -0.26
C GLU A 222 19.21 -2.84 -0.34
N THR A 223 19.41 -2.28 -1.54
CA THR A 223 19.46 -0.83 -1.75
C THR A 223 18.12 -0.17 -1.41
N LEU A 224 17.00 -0.82 -1.74
CA LEU A 224 15.69 -0.32 -1.35
C LEU A 224 15.51 -0.31 0.17
N LYS A 225 15.90 -1.40 0.86
CA LYS A 225 15.88 -1.48 2.33
C LYS A 225 16.72 -0.39 2.98
N GLU A 226 17.92 -0.13 2.47
CA GLU A 226 18.78 0.96 2.95
C GLU A 226 18.10 2.32 2.79
N LEU A 227 17.47 2.57 1.63
CA LEU A 227 16.77 3.82 1.39
C LEU A 227 15.55 3.98 2.32
N HIS A 228 14.81 2.89 2.57
CA HIS A 228 13.76 2.86 3.58
C HIS A 228 14.32 3.16 4.98
N GLY A 229 15.47 2.61 5.38
CA GLY A 229 16.12 2.94 6.67
C GLY A 229 16.52 4.42 6.79
N ARG A 230 17.04 5.01 5.70
CA ARG A 230 17.32 6.46 5.62
C ARG A 230 16.05 7.30 5.77
N ALA A 231 14.96 6.89 5.10
CA ALA A 231 13.66 7.54 5.21
C ALA A 231 13.08 7.42 6.63
N ALA A 232 13.15 6.24 7.24
CA ALA A 232 12.73 6.03 8.63
C ALA A 232 13.47 6.96 9.60
N THR A 233 14.79 7.09 9.44
CA THR A 233 15.62 8.00 10.25
C THR A 233 15.20 9.46 10.08
N PHE A 234 14.96 9.89 8.84
CA PHE A 234 14.49 11.24 8.55
C PHE A 234 13.15 11.53 9.22
N TRP A 235 12.17 10.65 9.02
CA TRP A 235 10.82 10.81 9.57
C TRP A 235 10.77 10.69 11.09
N GLY A 236 11.64 9.88 11.69
CA GLY A 236 11.78 9.82 13.15
C GLY A 236 12.26 11.13 13.76
N LYS A 237 13.21 11.82 13.11
CA LYS A 237 13.63 13.17 13.53
C LYS A 237 12.51 14.20 13.38
N GLU A 238 11.67 14.08 12.35
CA GLU A 238 10.51 14.96 12.19
C GLU A 238 9.40 14.65 13.20
N GLY A 239 9.19 13.36 13.53
CA GLY A 239 8.18 12.92 14.49
C GLY A 239 8.49 13.28 15.93
N THR A 240 9.76 13.17 16.36
CA THR A 240 10.17 13.57 17.72
C THR A 240 9.97 15.06 17.98
N LYS A 241 10.02 15.92 16.95
CA LYS A 241 9.67 17.35 17.08
C LYS A 241 8.19 17.57 17.42
N VAL A 242 7.31 16.66 17.02
CA VAL A 242 5.86 16.77 17.24
C VAL A 242 5.44 16.19 18.58
N LEU A 243 6.16 15.20 19.09
CA LEU A 243 5.96 14.57 20.41
C LEU A 243 6.40 15.45 21.60
N GLY A 244 6.17 16.77 21.53
CA GLY A 244 6.37 17.66 22.69
C GLY A 244 5.37 17.39 23.82
N ASN A 245 5.40 18.19 24.90
CA ASN A 245 4.60 17.99 26.13
C ASN A 245 3.06 18.07 25.97
N ARG A 246 2.51 18.19 24.75
CA ARG A 246 1.07 18.25 24.51
C ARG A 246 0.65 17.17 23.53
N MET A 247 -0.36 16.42 23.93
CA MET A 247 -0.89 15.30 23.17
C MET A 247 -1.43 15.74 21.80
N PRO A 248 -1.10 15.03 20.71
CA PRO A 248 -1.67 15.32 19.39
C PRO A 248 -3.19 15.15 19.37
N THR A 249 -3.90 16.10 18.78
CA THR A 249 -5.37 16.05 18.60
C THR A 249 -5.80 15.82 17.16
N ARG A 250 -4.84 15.71 16.23
CA ARG A 250 -5.11 15.44 14.82
C ARG A 250 -4.04 14.52 14.23
N ILE A 251 -4.45 13.69 13.27
CA ILE A 251 -3.58 12.67 12.65
C ILE A 251 -2.40 13.28 11.90
N GLU A 252 -2.54 14.49 11.32
CA GLU A 252 -1.47 15.12 10.55
C GLU A 252 -0.24 15.44 11.42
N LYS A 253 -0.43 15.57 12.74
CA LYS A 253 0.66 15.78 13.70
C LYS A 253 1.51 14.52 13.89
N VAL A 254 0.89 13.34 13.88
CA VAL A 254 1.61 12.06 14.01
C VAL A 254 2.01 11.45 12.67
N GLN A 255 1.68 12.11 11.55
CA GLN A 255 2.01 11.62 10.22
C GLN A 255 3.49 11.25 10.04
N PRO A 256 4.49 12.03 10.54
CA PRO A 256 5.89 11.62 10.46
C PRO A 256 6.17 10.28 11.14
N LEU A 257 5.51 9.97 12.27
CA LEU A 257 5.70 8.71 12.98
C LEU A 257 5.06 7.53 12.23
N ILE A 258 3.92 7.77 11.58
CA ILE A 258 3.30 6.78 10.68
C ILE A 258 4.23 6.49 9.50
N GLU A 259 4.83 7.52 8.88
CA GLU A 259 5.81 7.31 7.81
C GLU A 259 7.07 6.60 8.31
N MET A 260 7.59 6.96 9.48
CA MET A 260 8.70 6.26 10.11
C MET A 260 8.38 4.77 10.28
N ALA A 261 7.23 4.43 10.85
CA ALA A 261 6.80 3.05 11.08
C ALA A 261 6.69 2.27 9.76
N PHE A 262 6.08 2.87 8.73
CA PHE A 262 6.01 2.29 7.39
C PHE A 262 7.40 1.99 6.83
N HIS A 263 8.31 2.96 6.87
CA HIS A 263 9.66 2.78 6.33
C HIS A 263 10.50 1.78 7.15
N LEU A 264 10.34 1.70 8.47
CA LEU A 264 10.99 0.67 9.29
C LEU A 264 10.53 -0.74 8.89
N ALA A 265 9.24 -0.91 8.60
CA ALA A 265 8.72 -2.18 8.13
C ALA A 265 9.37 -2.58 6.80
N GLU A 266 9.33 -1.70 5.80
CA GLU A 266 9.92 -1.97 4.48
C GLU A 266 11.45 -2.16 4.54
N ALA A 267 12.14 -1.54 5.50
CA ALA A 267 13.56 -1.76 5.75
C ALA A 267 13.87 -3.11 6.44
N GLY A 268 12.86 -3.83 6.95
CA GLY A 268 13.03 -5.04 7.74
C GLY A 268 13.51 -4.77 9.19
N GLU A 269 13.39 -3.54 9.68
CA GLU A 269 13.79 -3.14 11.04
C GLU A 269 12.70 -3.46 12.08
N GLY A 270 12.30 -4.73 12.15
CA GLY A 270 11.18 -5.18 12.99
C GLY A 270 11.32 -4.82 14.48
N ASN A 271 12.51 -4.92 15.07
CA ASN A 271 12.72 -4.59 16.47
C ASN A 271 12.54 -3.09 16.77
N THR A 272 13.05 -2.22 15.89
CA THR A 272 12.86 -0.76 16.00
C THR A 272 11.39 -0.40 15.84
N LEU A 273 10.70 -1.04 14.91
CA LEU A 273 9.27 -0.88 14.68
C LEU A 273 8.44 -1.32 15.89
N VAL A 274 8.74 -2.49 16.45
CA VAL A 274 8.14 -2.99 17.70
C VAL A 274 8.31 -1.96 18.80
N SER A 275 9.52 -1.43 18.99
CA SER A 275 9.79 -0.39 20.00
C SER A 275 8.96 0.87 19.75
N LEU A 276 8.87 1.35 18.51
CA LEU A 276 8.03 2.51 18.16
C LEU A 276 6.54 2.29 18.47
N LEU A 277 6.03 1.09 18.20
CA LEU A 277 4.62 0.74 18.39
C LEU A 277 4.29 0.36 19.85
N ASN A 278 5.26 -0.15 20.62
CA ASN A 278 5.05 -0.70 21.97
C ASN A 278 5.69 0.10 23.12
N SER A 279 6.73 0.92 22.88
CA SER A 279 7.58 1.42 23.97
C SER A 279 6.81 2.25 25.00
N SER A 280 6.78 1.72 26.22
CA SER A 280 6.29 2.34 27.44
C SER A 280 7.46 2.90 28.25
N VAL A 281 8.12 3.95 27.75
CA VAL A 281 8.97 4.86 28.56
C VAL A 281 8.82 6.31 28.02
N GLY A 282 7.74 6.98 28.43
CA GLY A 282 7.23 8.29 27.96
C GLY A 282 5.71 8.26 27.69
N ASP A 283 5.04 9.42 27.59
CA ASP A 283 3.56 9.60 27.60
C ASP A 283 2.80 9.05 26.34
N GLU A 284 2.96 7.76 26.01
CA GLU A 284 2.15 6.92 25.12
C GLU A 284 2.76 6.52 23.77
N ALA A 285 2.61 5.23 23.44
CA ALA A 285 3.07 4.65 22.18
C ALA A 285 2.23 5.11 20.98
N LEU A 286 2.79 5.08 19.76
CA LEU A 286 2.10 5.54 18.54
C LEU A 286 0.72 4.87 18.38
N ALA A 287 0.61 3.58 18.68
CA ALA A 287 -0.65 2.85 18.61
C ALA A 287 -1.75 3.43 19.51
N GLN A 288 -1.40 3.89 20.72
CA GLN A 288 -2.36 4.49 21.65
C GLN A 288 -2.80 5.88 21.17
N VAL A 289 -1.89 6.64 20.56
CA VAL A 289 -2.23 7.93 19.95
C VAL A 289 -3.20 7.71 18.78
N LEU A 290 -2.96 6.70 17.94
CA LEU A 290 -3.87 6.36 16.85
C LEU A 290 -5.25 5.94 17.35
N ASP A 291 -5.32 5.16 18.44
CA ASP A 291 -6.60 4.79 19.06
C ASP A 291 -7.41 6.01 19.50
N ARG A 292 -6.77 6.99 20.13
CA ARG A 292 -7.43 8.23 20.57
C ARG A 292 -7.90 9.12 19.44
N LEU A 293 -7.17 9.10 18.33
CA LEU A 293 -7.52 9.85 17.13
C LEU A 293 -8.57 9.12 16.29
N GLY A 294 -8.98 7.90 16.66
CA GLY A 294 -9.88 7.06 15.87
C GLY A 294 -9.23 6.56 14.57
N ALA A 295 -7.91 6.61 14.47
CA ALA A 295 -7.14 6.20 13.30
C ALA A 295 -6.86 4.69 13.32
N TRP A 296 -7.92 3.89 13.52
CA TRP A 296 -7.81 2.44 13.72
C TRP A 296 -7.33 1.71 12.46
N GLY A 297 -7.66 2.22 11.26
CA GLY A 297 -7.16 1.69 9.98
C GLY A 297 -5.64 1.81 9.85
N ASP A 298 -5.07 3.00 10.09
CA ASP A 298 -3.62 3.21 10.10
C ASP A 298 -2.94 2.33 11.17
N ARG A 299 -3.57 2.16 12.33
CA ARG A 299 -3.05 1.29 13.39
C ARG A 299 -2.97 -0.17 12.94
N VAL A 300 -4.03 -0.70 12.32
CA VAL A 300 -4.03 -2.08 11.79
C VAL A 300 -2.96 -2.26 10.72
N GLU A 301 -2.88 -1.34 9.75
CA GLU A 301 -1.84 -1.38 8.68
C GLU A 301 -0.44 -1.51 9.29
N LEU A 302 -0.12 -0.70 10.32
CA LEU A 302 1.19 -0.72 10.96
C LEU A 302 1.45 -2.03 11.73
N TRP A 303 0.44 -2.59 12.40
CA TRP A 303 0.60 -3.87 13.10
C TRP A 303 0.77 -5.05 12.15
N GLU A 304 -0.01 -5.12 11.05
CA GLU A 304 0.13 -6.16 10.03
C GLU A 304 1.54 -6.16 9.45
N ARG A 305 2.06 -4.96 9.13
CA ARG A 305 3.43 -4.75 8.67
C ARG A 305 4.46 -5.16 9.70
N ALA A 306 4.25 -4.84 10.98
CA ALA A 306 5.15 -5.22 12.06
C ALA A 306 5.23 -6.75 12.22
N VAL A 307 4.08 -7.44 12.19
CA VAL A 307 4.02 -8.91 12.24
C VAL A 307 4.73 -9.55 11.04
N ALA A 308 4.68 -8.93 9.86
CA ALA A 308 5.32 -9.45 8.66
C ALA A 308 6.87 -9.42 8.71
N VAL A 309 7.46 -8.54 9.52
CA VAL A 309 8.92 -8.29 9.52
C VAL A 309 9.62 -8.64 10.83
N VAL A 310 8.86 -8.89 11.90
CA VAL A 310 9.41 -9.34 13.17
C VAL A 310 9.96 -10.76 13.01
N SER A 311 11.18 -10.99 13.51
CA SER A 311 11.83 -12.30 13.47
C SER A 311 11.86 -13.00 14.83
N ASP A 312 11.78 -12.25 15.93
CA ASP A 312 11.74 -12.80 17.27
C ASP A 312 10.32 -13.30 17.62
N PRO A 313 10.14 -14.60 17.93
CA PRO A 313 8.82 -15.15 18.20
C PRO A 313 8.11 -14.51 19.39
N LYS A 314 8.83 -14.05 20.42
CA LYS A 314 8.18 -13.42 21.58
C LYS A 314 7.61 -12.06 21.22
N ASN A 315 8.36 -11.27 20.44
CA ASN A 315 7.85 -10.03 19.87
C ASN A 315 6.70 -10.30 18.89
N GLU A 316 6.76 -11.37 18.10
CA GLU A 316 5.67 -11.79 17.20
C GLU A 316 4.37 -12.04 17.97
N ALA A 317 4.41 -12.75 19.10
CA ALA A 317 3.23 -12.96 19.94
C ALA A 317 2.62 -11.62 20.39
N ILE A 318 3.44 -10.72 20.97
CA ILE A 318 2.98 -9.40 21.42
C ILE A 318 2.34 -8.61 20.28
N LEU A 319 2.95 -8.61 19.09
CA LEU A 319 2.43 -7.91 17.93
C LEU A 319 1.10 -8.50 17.45
N ARG A 320 0.98 -9.83 17.40
CA ARG A 320 -0.27 -10.52 17.04
C ARG A 320 -1.38 -10.24 18.04
N HIS A 321 -1.07 -10.21 19.33
CA HIS A 321 -2.03 -9.82 20.37
C HIS A 321 -2.55 -8.38 20.15
N HIS A 322 -1.67 -7.43 19.85
CA HIS A 322 -2.07 -6.05 19.58
C HIS A 322 -2.82 -5.88 18.25
N LEU A 323 -2.45 -6.63 17.22
CA LEU A 323 -3.17 -6.69 15.95
C LEU A 323 -4.60 -7.22 16.15
N ALA A 324 -4.74 -8.28 16.96
CA ALA A 324 -6.04 -8.83 17.32
C ALA A 324 -6.93 -7.82 18.05
N MET A 325 -6.36 -7.06 19.01
CA MET A 325 -7.07 -5.96 19.66
C MET A 325 -7.54 -4.90 18.66
N ALA A 326 -6.70 -4.57 17.68
CA ALA A 326 -7.03 -3.57 16.67
C ALA A 326 -8.16 -4.04 15.74
N TYR A 327 -8.15 -5.31 15.31
CA TYR A 327 -9.29 -5.91 14.59
C TYR A 327 -10.57 -5.93 15.41
N GLY A 328 -10.49 -6.27 16.70
CA GLY A 328 -11.65 -6.25 17.60
C GLY A 328 -12.28 -4.85 17.73
N GLN A 329 -11.47 -3.79 17.75
CA GLN A 329 -11.97 -2.40 17.75
C GLN A 329 -12.66 -2.01 16.44
N LEU A 330 -12.24 -2.58 15.31
CA LEU A 330 -12.93 -2.45 14.03
C LEU A 330 -14.19 -3.32 13.91
N GLY A 331 -14.46 -4.17 14.92
CA GLY A 331 -15.56 -5.13 14.88
C GLY A 331 -15.28 -6.35 14.00
N ASP A 332 -14.03 -6.57 13.60
CA ASP A 332 -13.62 -7.77 12.88
C ASP A 332 -13.20 -8.88 13.87
N TRP A 333 -14.23 -9.51 14.43
CA TRP A 333 -14.08 -10.54 15.45
C TRP A 333 -13.35 -11.79 14.93
N ASP A 334 -13.51 -12.13 13.65
CA ASP A 334 -12.94 -13.35 13.08
C ASP A 334 -11.43 -13.21 12.86
N ARG A 335 -10.96 -12.07 12.33
CA ARG A 335 -9.53 -11.79 12.28
C ARG A 335 -8.93 -11.58 13.66
N ALA A 336 -9.66 -10.96 14.59
CA ALA A 336 -9.22 -10.85 15.98
C ALA A 336 -8.98 -12.23 16.62
N LEU A 337 -9.92 -13.18 16.49
CA LEU A 337 -9.74 -14.54 17.00
C LEU A 337 -8.51 -15.22 16.39
N LYS A 338 -8.37 -15.15 15.06
CA LYS A 338 -7.24 -15.77 14.35
C LYS A 338 -5.89 -15.27 14.87
N GLU A 339 -5.75 -13.96 15.07
CA GLU A 339 -4.49 -13.38 15.56
C GLU A 339 -4.25 -13.65 17.05
N TYR A 340 -5.30 -13.65 17.90
CA TYR A 340 -5.16 -14.08 19.29
C TYR A 340 -4.77 -15.55 19.41
N GLU A 341 -5.36 -16.44 18.62
CA GLU A 341 -5.00 -17.87 18.60
C GLU A 341 -3.57 -18.08 18.12
N ALA A 342 -3.10 -17.29 17.14
CA ALA A 342 -1.72 -17.32 16.70
C ALA A 342 -0.76 -16.83 17.80
N SER A 343 -1.09 -15.75 18.52
CA SER A 343 -0.34 -15.30 19.71
C SER A 343 -0.28 -16.38 20.79
N LEU A 344 -1.45 -16.93 21.15
CA LEU A 344 -1.61 -17.95 22.18
C LEU A 344 -0.75 -19.18 21.89
N LYS A 345 -0.71 -19.64 20.63
CA LYS A 345 0.11 -20.78 20.22
C LYS A 345 1.60 -20.54 20.43
N ILE A 346 2.07 -19.31 20.21
CA ILE A 346 3.47 -18.95 20.45
C ILE A 346 3.74 -18.88 21.95
N GLU A 347 2.86 -18.21 22.72
CA GLU A 347 2.97 -18.09 24.18
C GLU A 347 2.98 -19.48 24.86
N GLU A 348 2.11 -20.40 24.43
CA GLU A 348 2.07 -21.80 24.87
C GLU A 348 3.38 -22.54 24.56
N LYS A 349 3.93 -22.35 23.35
CA LYS A 349 5.20 -22.97 22.95
C LYS A 349 6.37 -22.52 23.83
N PHE A 350 6.38 -21.26 24.27
CA PHE A 350 7.44 -20.70 25.12
C PHE A 350 7.11 -20.75 26.62
N GLY A 351 5.93 -21.24 27.01
CA GLY A 351 5.50 -21.33 28.39
C GLY A 351 5.21 -19.98 29.06
N ASP A 352 4.91 -18.93 28.29
CA ASP A 352 4.57 -17.61 28.82
C ASP A 352 3.16 -17.62 29.45
N GLN A 353 3.09 -17.98 30.72
CA GLN A 353 1.81 -18.08 31.44
C GLN A 353 1.06 -16.74 31.51
N GLN A 354 1.77 -15.61 31.53
CA GLN A 354 1.11 -14.30 31.56
C GLN A 354 0.47 -13.99 30.21
N GLY A 355 1.21 -14.20 29.11
CA GLY A 355 0.70 -14.09 27.74
C GLY A 355 -0.53 -14.99 27.53
N ILE A 356 -0.41 -16.28 27.84
CA ILE A 356 -1.49 -17.27 27.69
C ILE A 356 -2.75 -16.80 28.41
N ALA A 357 -2.64 -16.33 29.66
CA ALA A 357 -3.79 -15.85 30.41
C ALA A 357 -4.42 -14.60 29.79
N ALA A 358 -3.60 -13.67 29.28
CA ALA A 358 -4.07 -12.46 28.61
C ALA A 358 -4.79 -12.78 27.29
N SER A 359 -4.18 -13.59 26.43
CA SER A 359 -4.76 -13.99 25.14
C SER A 359 -6.08 -14.75 25.33
N ARG A 360 -6.16 -15.70 26.27
CA ARG A 360 -7.42 -16.41 26.59
C ARG A 360 -8.51 -15.46 27.10
N HIS A 361 -8.16 -14.50 27.95
CA HIS A 361 -9.13 -13.50 28.40
C HIS A 361 -9.71 -12.70 27.23
N GLN A 362 -8.86 -12.26 26.29
CA GLN A 362 -9.33 -11.49 25.14
C GLN A 362 -10.12 -12.33 24.14
N ILE A 363 -9.75 -13.59 23.92
CA ILE A 363 -10.56 -14.54 23.14
C ILE A 363 -11.95 -14.69 23.77
N GLY A 364 -12.03 -14.78 25.10
CA GLY A 364 -13.28 -14.80 25.84
C GLY A 364 -14.15 -13.55 25.55
N ILE A 365 -13.53 -12.36 25.57
CA ILE A 365 -14.19 -11.09 25.22
C ILE A 365 -14.74 -11.13 23.79
N VAL A 366 -13.95 -11.63 22.83
CA VAL A 366 -14.40 -11.73 21.44
C VAL A 366 -15.59 -12.69 21.30
N TYR A 367 -15.55 -13.87 21.92
CA TYR A 367 -16.69 -14.80 21.90
C TYR A 367 -17.93 -14.21 22.56
N GLN A 368 -17.77 -13.50 23.68
CA GLN A 368 -18.85 -12.79 24.35
C GLN A 368 -19.53 -11.78 23.42
N LEU A 369 -18.73 -11.00 22.68
CA LEU A 369 -19.22 -9.99 21.76
C LEU A 369 -19.86 -10.60 20.49
N LYS A 370 -19.45 -11.81 20.10
CA LYS A 370 -20.14 -12.63 19.09
C LYS A 370 -21.41 -13.34 19.62
N GLY A 371 -21.67 -13.29 20.93
CA GLY A 371 -22.80 -13.96 21.58
C GLY A 371 -22.61 -15.46 21.86
N ASP A 372 -21.38 -15.99 21.73
CA ASP A 372 -21.03 -17.37 22.10
C ASP A 372 -20.57 -17.42 23.57
N TRP A 373 -21.55 -17.33 24.47
CA TRP A 373 -21.36 -17.28 25.92
C TRP A 373 -20.65 -18.54 26.46
N ASP A 374 -20.94 -19.71 25.90
CA ASP A 374 -20.34 -20.98 26.33
C ASP A 374 -18.84 -21.03 26.05
N ARG A 375 -18.39 -20.54 24.88
CA ARG A 375 -16.96 -20.42 24.58
C ARG A 375 -16.31 -19.31 25.38
N ALA A 376 -16.99 -18.16 25.54
CA ALA A 376 -16.48 -17.06 26.36
C ALA A 376 -16.17 -17.53 27.80
N LEU A 377 -17.11 -18.24 28.43
CA LEU A 377 -16.96 -18.78 29.77
C LEU A 377 -15.76 -19.74 29.88
N LYS A 378 -15.60 -20.66 28.93
CA LYS A 378 -14.46 -21.59 28.90
C LYS A 378 -13.11 -20.87 28.86
N GLU A 379 -13.00 -19.84 28.03
CA GLU A 379 -11.74 -19.09 27.90
C GLU A 379 -11.46 -18.19 29.11
N TYR A 380 -12.50 -17.58 29.69
CA TYR A 380 -12.37 -16.83 30.94
C TYR A 380 -11.96 -17.73 32.12
N GLU A 381 -12.54 -18.92 32.25
CA GLU A 381 -12.13 -19.88 33.28
C GLU A 381 -10.69 -20.36 33.08
N ALA A 382 -10.28 -20.63 31.84
CA ALA A 382 -8.91 -21.02 31.54
C ALA A 382 -7.92 -19.90 31.89
N SER A 383 -8.24 -18.64 31.55
CA SER A 383 -7.47 -17.47 31.97
C SER A 383 -7.39 -17.32 33.49
N LEU A 384 -8.54 -17.46 34.18
CA LEU A 384 -8.64 -17.34 35.63
C LEU A 384 -7.75 -18.37 36.34
N ARG A 385 -7.79 -19.64 35.92
CA ARG A 385 -6.97 -20.71 36.52
C ARG A 385 -5.47 -20.42 36.43
N ILE A 386 -5.03 -19.77 35.35
CA ILE A 386 -3.62 -19.38 35.19
C ILE A 386 -3.29 -18.19 36.09
N LYS A 387 -4.15 -17.15 36.11
CA LYS A 387 -3.97 -15.97 36.97
C LYS A 387 -3.96 -16.32 38.46
N GLU A 388 -4.78 -17.30 38.88
CA GLU A 388 -4.75 -17.86 40.24
C GLU A 388 -3.41 -18.52 40.57
N LYS A 389 -2.83 -19.30 39.64
CA LYS A 389 -1.49 -19.89 39.82
C LYS A 389 -0.38 -18.84 39.87
N LEU A 390 -0.53 -17.74 39.14
CA LEU A 390 0.43 -16.63 39.11
C LEU A 390 0.28 -15.67 40.29
N GLY A 391 -0.82 -15.75 41.06
CA GLY A 391 -1.14 -14.82 42.14
C GLY A 391 -1.57 -13.43 41.67
N ASP A 392 -1.97 -13.27 40.40
CA ASP A 392 -2.41 -11.99 39.82
C ASP A 392 -3.81 -11.61 40.31
N GLN A 393 -3.88 -10.92 41.45
CA GLN A 393 -5.14 -10.53 42.10
C GLN A 393 -6.01 -9.63 41.20
N GLN A 394 -5.39 -8.74 40.43
CA GLN A 394 -6.12 -7.83 39.53
C GLN A 394 -6.75 -8.62 38.37
N GLY A 395 -5.98 -9.50 37.73
CA GLY A 395 -6.47 -10.34 36.66
C GLY A 395 -7.55 -11.32 37.13
N ILE A 396 -7.44 -11.84 38.36
CA ILE A 396 -8.47 -12.70 38.98
C ILE A 396 -9.79 -11.94 39.10
N ALA A 397 -9.76 -10.72 39.65
CA ALA A 397 -10.95 -9.89 39.79
C ALA A 397 -11.60 -9.59 38.43
N GLN A 398 -10.80 -9.21 37.43
CA GLN A 398 -11.28 -8.97 36.06
C GLN A 398 -11.93 -10.20 35.44
N SER A 399 -11.31 -11.37 35.58
CA SER A 399 -11.83 -12.61 34.98
C SER A 399 -13.13 -13.05 35.67
N ARG A 400 -13.21 -12.94 37.01
CA ARG A 400 -14.45 -13.23 37.75
C ARG A 400 -15.58 -12.26 37.41
N HIS A 401 -15.26 -10.99 37.19
CA HIS A 401 -16.24 -10.02 36.73
C HIS A 401 -16.81 -10.40 35.36
N GLN A 402 -15.95 -10.73 34.39
CA GLN A 402 -16.40 -11.19 33.07
C GLN A 402 -17.24 -12.47 33.15
N ILE A 403 -16.81 -13.46 33.96
CA ILE A 403 -17.57 -14.69 34.21
C ILE A 403 -18.95 -14.41 34.81
N GLY A 404 -19.09 -13.38 35.65
CA GLY A 404 -20.39 -13.01 36.22
C GLY A 404 -21.28 -12.20 35.28
N MET A 405 -20.73 -11.64 34.20
CA MET A 405 -21.50 -10.93 33.16
C MET A 405 -22.02 -11.86 32.07
N VAL A 406 -21.27 -12.93 31.78
CA VAL A 406 -21.68 -14.06 30.93
C VAL A 406 -22.69 -14.91 31.68
#